data_AF-A0A355PRB4-F1
#
_entry.id   AF-A0A355PRB4-F1
#
_cell.length_a   1.000
_cell.length_b   1.000
_cell.length_c   1.000
_cell.angle_alpha   90.00
_cell.angle_beta   90.00
_cell.angle_gamma   90.00
#
_symmetry.space_group_name_H-M   'P 1'
#
loop_
_entity.id
_entity.type
_entity.pdbx_description
1 polymer ?
#
loop_
_entity_poly.entity_id
_entity_poly.type
_entity_poly.pdbx_seq_one_letter_code
_entity_poly.pdbx_strand_id
1 'polypeptide(L)'
;MKHCIACGKILPEKSLFNLKNAPASAQDIPDVDEVKDDQGIALQLHQCSGCGLVQFDCEPVAYYRDVIRAGGGSSTMRELRTSQYRHLIETYHLEGKTFLEAGCGRGEFLKFLQEFPVEIYGMEHKADLVAAG
;
A
#
# COMPACT_ATOMS: atom_id res chain seq x y z
N MET A 1 -4.37 -11.06 13.84
CA MET A 1 -5.00 -12.00 12.86
C MET A 1 -4.49 -13.44 12.94
N LYS A 2 -5.35 -14.42 13.27
CA LYS A 2 -4.99 -15.87 13.24
C LYS A 2 -5.38 -16.61 11.96
N HIS A 3 -6.09 -15.94 11.06
CA HIS A 3 -6.62 -16.52 9.82
C HIS A 3 -6.02 -15.79 8.61
N CYS A 4 -5.90 -16.52 7.51
CA CYS A 4 -5.43 -15.99 6.23
C CYS A 4 -6.39 -14.94 5.69
N ILE A 5 -5.87 -13.78 5.31
CA ILE A 5 -6.70 -12.66 4.81
C ILE A 5 -7.34 -12.97 3.46
N ALA A 6 -6.73 -13.86 2.67
CA ALA A 6 -7.21 -14.21 1.34
C ALA A 6 -8.19 -15.38 1.33
N CYS A 7 -7.93 -16.44 2.12
CA CYS A 7 -8.73 -17.68 2.05
C CYS A 7 -9.38 -18.10 3.39
N GLY A 8 -9.19 -17.33 4.47
CA GLY A 8 -9.81 -17.59 5.77
C GLY A 8 -9.25 -18.79 6.54
N LYS A 9 -8.34 -19.58 5.98
CA LYS A 9 -7.73 -20.73 6.67
C LYS A 9 -6.88 -20.28 7.86
N ILE A 10 -6.89 -21.05 8.95
CA ILE A 10 -6.01 -20.83 10.11
C ILE A 10 -4.54 -20.85 9.67
N LEU A 11 -3.77 -19.86 10.12
CA LEU A 11 -2.34 -19.79 9.86
C LEU A 11 -1.60 -20.89 10.66
N PRO A 12 -0.55 -21.52 10.11
CA PRO A 12 0.26 -22.49 10.85
C PRO A 12 0.82 -21.89 12.14
N GLU A 13 0.97 -22.70 13.19
CA GLU A 13 1.57 -22.20 14.46
C GLU A 13 3.04 -21.79 14.29
N LYS A 14 3.78 -22.50 13.43
CA LYS A 14 5.18 -22.22 13.16
C LYS A 14 5.29 -21.04 12.17
N SER A 15 5.81 -19.92 12.65
CA SER A 15 6.17 -18.79 11.80
C SER A 15 7.29 -19.16 10.81
N LEU A 16 7.19 -18.63 9.59
CA LEU A 16 8.27 -18.66 8.60
C LEU A 16 9.46 -17.79 9.03
N PHE A 17 9.17 -16.64 9.63
CA PHE A 17 10.16 -15.68 10.09
C PHE A 17 9.62 -14.89 11.30
N ASN A 18 10.52 -14.50 12.20
CA ASN A 18 10.19 -13.71 13.39
C ASN A 18 11.19 -12.56 13.53
N LEU A 19 10.71 -11.33 13.33
CA LEU A 19 11.46 -10.12 13.61
C LEU A 19 11.12 -9.62 15.01
N LYS A 20 12.09 -9.73 15.91
CA LYS A 20 11.95 -9.25 17.29
C LYS A 20 12.35 -7.78 17.38
N ASN A 21 11.70 -7.05 18.29
CA ASN A 21 11.99 -5.65 18.61
C ASN A 21 11.94 -4.74 17.37
N ALA A 22 10.97 -4.97 16.49
CA ALA A 22 10.71 -4.10 15.34
C ALA A 22 10.02 -2.81 15.81
N PRO A 23 10.24 -1.66 15.16
CA PRO A 23 9.40 -0.48 15.39
C PRO A 23 7.92 -0.83 15.16
N ALA A 24 7.04 -0.35 16.02
CA ALA A 24 5.59 -0.60 15.91
C ALA A 24 4.96 0.09 14.69
N SER A 25 5.62 1.15 14.20
CA SER A 25 5.09 2.12 13.26
C SER A 25 6.23 2.71 12.41
N ALA A 26 5.90 3.15 11.20
CA ALA A 26 6.77 3.92 10.33
C ALA A 26 6.36 5.41 10.26
N GLN A 27 5.30 5.79 10.95
CA GLN A 27 4.89 7.18 11.22
C GLN A 27 4.99 7.42 12.74
N ASP A 28 4.72 8.65 13.18
CA ASP A 28 4.64 8.97 14.62
C ASP A 28 5.92 8.57 15.38
N ILE A 29 7.07 8.95 14.81
CA ILE A 29 8.38 8.68 15.42
C ILE A 29 8.42 9.43 16.75
N PRO A 30 8.68 8.74 17.89
CA PRO A 30 8.60 9.35 19.20
C PRO A 30 9.63 10.47 19.35
N ASP A 31 9.23 11.52 20.08
CA ASP A 31 10.16 12.55 20.49
C ASP A 31 11.01 12.14 21.72
N VAL A 32 11.79 13.08 22.25
CA VAL A 32 12.68 12.84 23.40
C VAL A 32 11.93 12.43 24.68
N ASP A 33 10.68 12.86 24.84
CA ASP A 33 9.87 12.56 26.01
C ASP A 33 9.09 11.26 25.81
N GLU A 34 8.68 10.93 24.58
CA GLU A 34 7.92 9.73 24.24
C GLU A 34 8.79 8.48 24.05
N VAL A 35 10.06 8.64 23.61
CA VAL A 35 10.95 7.51 23.30
C VAL A 35 11.23 6.60 24.50
N LYS A 36 11.12 7.14 25.72
CA LYS A 36 11.30 6.36 26.95
C LYS A 36 10.23 5.28 27.13
N ASP A 37 9.05 5.50 26.56
CA ASP A 37 7.90 4.61 26.63
C ASP A 37 7.73 3.79 25.33
N ASP A 38 8.55 4.04 24.30
CA ASP A 38 8.54 3.29 23.05
C ASP A 38 9.05 1.86 23.26
N GLN A 39 8.36 0.89 22.67
CA GLN A 39 8.66 -0.52 22.80
C GLN A 39 8.53 -1.21 21.46
N GLY A 40 9.55 -1.98 21.10
CA GLY A 40 9.51 -2.76 19.88
C GLY A 40 8.48 -3.90 19.95
N ILE A 41 7.88 -4.22 18.81
CA ILE A 41 6.94 -5.33 18.66
C ILE A 41 7.61 -6.55 18.04
N ALA A 42 7.01 -7.72 18.24
CA ALA A 42 7.38 -8.93 17.52
C ALA A 42 6.50 -9.07 16.28
N LEU A 43 7.11 -9.16 15.10
CA LEU A 43 6.43 -9.40 13.84
C LEU A 43 6.68 -10.83 13.38
N GLN A 44 5.62 -11.63 13.37
CA GLN A 44 5.68 -13.03 12.93
C GLN A 44 5.07 -13.18 11.54
N LEU A 45 5.89 -13.63 10.61
CA LEU A 45 5.48 -13.87 9.23
C LEU A 45 5.11 -15.34 9.06
N HIS A 46 3.96 -15.59 8.44
CA HIS A 46 3.41 -16.92 8.24
C HIS A 46 3.11 -17.15 6.76
N GLN A 47 3.27 -18.38 6.30
CA GLN A 47 2.80 -18.80 4.99
C GLN A 47 1.54 -19.65 5.14
N CYS A 48 0.44 -19.24 4.53
CA CYS A 48 -0.81 -19.96 4.59
C CYS A 48 -0.70 -21.34 3.95
N SER A 49 -1.04 -22.40 4.68
CA SER A 49 -1.08 -23.79 4.18
C SER A 49 -2.25 -24.10 3.22
N GLY A 50 -3.07 -23.10 2.91
CA GLY A 50 -4.22 -23.22 1.99
C GLY A 50 -3.90 -22.65 0.62
N CYS A 51 -3.61 -21.34 0.58
CA CYS A 51 -3.39 -20.60 -0.67
C CYS A 51 -1.93 -20.17 -0.89
N GLY A 52 -1.02 -20.41 0.07
CA GLY A 52 0.38 -20.01 -0.04
C GLY A 52 0.68 -18.53 0.24
N LEU A 53 -0.32 -17.70 0.53
CA LEU A 53 -0.12 -16.29 0.88
C LEU A 53 0.82 -16.14 2.08
N VAL A 54 1.77 -15.23 1.98
CA VAL A 54 2.68 -14.84 3.06
C VAL A 54 2.16 -13.55 3.71
N GLN A 55 1.92 -13.57 5.02
CA GLN A 55 1.35 -12.43 5.76
C GLN A 55 1.82 -12.40 7.22
N PHE A 56 1.64 -11.26 7.90
CA PHE A 56 1.78 -11.18 9.35
C PHE A 56 0.53 -11.71 10.08
N ASP A 57 0.70 -12.05 11.36
CA ASP A 57 -0.38 -12.46 12.27
C ASP A 57 -0.87 -11.35 13.22
N CYS A 58 -0.37 -10.12 13.06
CA CYS A 58 -0.79 -8.96 13.83
C CYS A 58 -1.90 -8.17 13.12
N GLU A 59 -2.49 -7.21 13.82
CA GLU A 59 -3.39 -6.23 13.20
C GLU A 59 -2.58 -5.20 12.38
N PRO A 60 -3.17 -4.59 11.35
CA PRO A 60 -2.52 -3.52 10.60
C PRO A 60 -2.30 -2.28 11.49
N VAL A 61 -1.32 -1.47 11.13
CA VAL A 61 -1.08 -0.15 11.75
C VAL A 61 -2.29 0.79 11.53
N ALA A 62 -2.50 1.74 12.42
CA ALA A 62 -3.71 2.59 12.41
C ALA A 62 -3.94 3.34 11.09
N TYR A 63 -2.86 3.80 10.46
CA TYR A 63 -2.89 4.55 9.20
C TYR A 63 -2.82 3.65 7.96
N TYR A 64 -3.09 2.34 8.04
CA TYR A 64 -2.91 1.41 6.90
C TYR A 64 -3.73 1.76 5.64
N ARG A 65 -4.79 2.57 5.78
CA ARG A 65 -5.61 3.06 4.67
C ARG A 65 -5.10 4.37 4.08
N ASP A 66 -4.21 5.07 4.78
CA ASP A 66 -3.68 6.36 4.38
C ASP A 66 -2.44 6.16 3.51
N VAL A 67 -2.36 6.88 2.41
CA VAL A 67 -1.11 6.99 1.66
C VAL A 67 -0.09 7.81 2.45
N ILE A 68 0.94 7.15 2.93
CA ILE A 68 2.01 7.75 3.76
C ILE A 68 3.33 8.00 3.00
N ARG A 69 3.40 7.68 1.70
CA ARG A 69 4.59 7.91 0.86
C ARG A 69 4.20 8.55 -0.46
N ALA A 70 4.91 9.59 -0.85
CA ALA A 70 4.84 10.19 -2.18
C ALA A 70 5.96 9.57 -3.05
N GLY A 71 5.57 8.71 -4.00
CA GLY A 71 6.50 7.94 -4.84
C GLY A 71 6.69 8.51 -6.24
N GLY A 72 6.00 9.60 -6.58
CA GLY A 72 5.82 10.04 -7.97
C GLY A 72 6.92 10.92 -8.58
N GLY A 73 7.97 11.30 -7.83
CA GLY A 73 8.81 12.44 -8.21
C GLY A 73 9.96 12.22 -9.20
N SER A 74 10.35 10.98 -9.51
CA SER A 74 11.54 10.74 -10.37
C SER A 74 11.18 10.60 -11.86
N SER A 75 12.08 11.08 -12.73
CA SER A 75 11.94 10.90 -14.19
C SER A 75 11.83 9.43 -14.57
N THR A 76 12.64 8.56 -13.96
CA THR A 76 12.59 7.11 -14.17
C THR A 76 11.23 6.51 -13.82
N MET A 77 10.60 6.94 -12.71
CA MET A 77 9.27 6.44 -12.34
C MET A 77 8.22 6.91 -13.34
N ARG A 78 8.29 8.18 -13.78
CA ARG A 78 7.38 8.71 -14.80
C ARG A 78 7.50 7.91 -16.11
N GLU A 79 8.70 7.75 -16.64
CA GLU A 79 8.95 7.03 -17.88
C GLU A 79 8.45 5.57 -17.81
N LEU A 80 8.75 4.88 -16.71
CA LEU A 80 8.32 3.50 -16.49
C LEU A 80 6.79 3.39 -16.44
N ARG A 81 6.12 4.28 -15.69
CA ARG A 81 4.65 4.27 -15.56
C ARG A 81 3.96 4.64 -16.86
N THR A 82 4.45 5.66 -17.57
CA THR A 82 3.94 6.04 -18.90
C THR A 82 4.03 4.85 -19.87
N SER A 83 5.15 4.11 -19.90
CA SER A 83 5.29 2.92 -20.75
C SER A 83 4.30 1.81 -20.37
N GLN A 84 4.10 1.57 -19.08
CA GLN A 84 3.15 0.56 -18.58
C GLN A 84 1.69 0.93 -18.87
N TYR A 85 1.30 2.19 -18.68
CA TYR A 85 -0.06 2.66 -18.98
C TYR A 85 -0.35 2.60 -20.47
N ARG A 86 0.59 3.02 -21.31
CA ARG A 86 0.48 2.88 -22.77
C ARG A 86 0.24 1.44 -23.16
N HIS A 87 1.11 0.53 -22.68
CA HIS A 87 1.00 -0.89 -22.98
C HIS A 87 -0.35 -1.47 -22.53
N LEU A 88 -0.81 -1.14 -21.32
CA LEU A 88 -2.10 -1.60 -20.78
C LEU A 88 -3.28 -1.11 -21.65
N ILE A 89 -3.30 0.18 -21.97
CA ILE A 89 -4.41 0.79 -22.74
C ILE A 89 -4.46 0.23 -24.15
N GLU A 90 -3.32 0.19 -24.85
CA GLU A 90 -3.24 -0.28 -26.23
C GLU A 90 -3.51 -1.79 -26.33
N THR A 91 -3.04 -2.61 -25.38
CA THR A 91 -3.23 -4.08 -25.38
C THR A 91 -4.68 -4.47 -25.20
N TYR A 92 -5.43 -3.70 -24.40
CA TYR A 92 -6.81 -4.04 -24.04
C TYR A 92 -7.85 -3.07 -24.60
N HIS A 93 -7.45 -2.15 -25.48
CA HIS A 93 -8.32 -1.15 -26.12
C HIS A 93 -9.16 -0.37 -25.10
N LEU A 94 -8.48 0.20 -24.11
CA LEU A 94 -9.12 0.86 -22.97
C LEU A 94 -9.39 2.35 -23.21
N GLU A 95 -9.30 2.84 -24.45
CA GLU A 95 -9.61 4.22 -24.78
C GLU A 95 -11.06 4.54 -24.40
N GLY A 96 -11.25 5.66 -23.70
CA GLY A 96 -12.53 6.11 -23.15
C GLY A 96 -13.08 5.27 -22.00
N LYS A 97 -12.31 4.30 -21.47
CA LYS A 97 -12.71 3.51 -20.29
C LYS A 97 -12.37 4.24 -18.99
N THR A 98 -13.10 3.87 -17.94
CA THR A 98 -12.90 4.42 -16.59
C THR A 98 -11.84 3.66 -15.81
N PHE A 99 -10.90 4.40 -15.24
CA PHE A 99 -9.85 3.94 -14.36
C PHE A 99 -10.13 4.48 -12.96
N LEU A 100 -9.97 3.62 -11.94
CA LEU A 100 -10.09 4.00 -10.53
C LEU A 100 -8.79 3.63 -9.82
N GLU A 101 -8.11 4.64 -9.26
CA GLU A 101 -6.95 4.44 -8.41
C GLU A 101 -7.37 4.43 -6.93
N ALA A 102 -7.18 3.29 -6.24
CA ALA A 102 -7.43 3.17 -4.81
C ALA A 102 -6.13 3.43 -4.02
N GLY A 103 -6.17 4.37 -3.08
CA GLY A 103 -4.98 4.91 -2.42
C GLY A 103 -4.22 5.85 -3.34
N CYS A 104 -4.93 6.82 -3.95
CA CYS A 104 -4.33 7.74 -4.91
C CYS A 104 -3.50 8.87 -4.25
N GLY A 105 -3.51 8.99 -2.92
CA GLY A 105 -2.85 10.08 -2.21
C GLY A 105 -3.29 11.44 -2.75
N ARG A 106 -2.33 12.26 -3.21
CA ARG A 106 -2.58 13.58 -3.83
C ARG A 106 -2.75 13.52 -5.37
N GLY A 107 -3.04 12.35 -5.93
CA GLY A 107 -3.23 12.15 -7.36
C GLY A 107 -1.96 12.24 -8.21
N GLU A 108 -0.81 11.83 -7.67
CA GLU A 108 0.47 11.88 -8.40
C GLU A 108 0.42 11.04 -9.69
N PHE A 109 -0.08 9.80 -9.61
CA PHE A 109 -0.21 8.92 -10.78
C PHE A 109 -1.44 9.27 -11.63
N LEU A 110 -2.53 9.78 -11.02
CA LEU A 110 -3.65 10.33 -11.77
C LEU A 110 -3.20 11.39 -12.78
N LYS A 111 -2.30 12.30 -12.38
CA LYS A 111 -1.73 13.33 -13.28
C LYS A 111 -1.00 12.72 -14.48
N PHE A 112 -0.37 11.56 -14.33
CA PHE A 112 0.26 10.87 -15.47
C PHE A 112 -0.79 10.22 -16.38
N LEU A 113 -1.85 9.66 -15.80
CA LEU A 113 -2.95 9.06 -16.54
C LEU A 113 -3.77 10.09 -17.34
N GLN A 114 -3.78 11.37 -16.93
CA GLN A 114 -4.40 12.47 -17.71
C GLN A 114 -3.80 12.64 -19.12
N GLU A 115 -2.56 12.17 -19.34
CA GLU A 115 -1.92 12.21 -20.67
C GLU A 115 -2.47 11.14 -21.63
N PHE A 116 -3.33 10.24 -21.13
CA PHE A 116 -3.89 9.12 -21.88
C PHE A 116 -5.40 9.30 -22.14
N PRO A 117 -5.96 8.69 -23.19
CA PRO A 117 -7.37 8.82 -23.54
C PRO A 117 -8.24 7.92 -22.64
N VAL A 118 -8.25 8.15 -21.33
CA VAL A 118 -9.04 7.39 -20.34
C VAL A 118 -9.72 8.34 -19.35
N GLU A 119 -10.84 7.92 -18.79
CA GLU A 119 -11.53 8.65 -17.72
C GLU A 119 -10.94 8.21 -16.38
N ILE A 120 -10.52 9.15 -15.53
CA ILE A 120 -9.76 8.82 -14.31
C ILE A 120 -10.46 9.31 -13.04
N TYR A 121 -10.45 8.46 -12.03
CA TYR A 121 -10.97 8.76 -10.70
C TYR A 121 -10.01 8.22 -9.64
N GLY A 122 -9.92 8.94 -8.53
CA GLY A 122 -9.12 8.55 -7.36
C GLY A 122 -10.01 8.33 -6.14
N MET A 123 -9.60 7.41 -5.28
CA MET A 123 -10.14 7.24 -3.94
C MET A 123 -8.98 7.23 -2.94
N GLU A 124 -9.09 8.06 -1.90
CA GLU A 124 -8.12 8.15 -0.82
C GLU A 124 -8.86 8.24 0.52
N HIS A 125 -8.35 7.55 1.54
CA HIS A 125 -8.96 7.52 2.87
C HIS A 125 -8.68 8.81 3.65
N LYS A 126 -7.47 9.35 3.51
CA LYS A 126 -7.06 10.56 4.22
C LYS A 126 -7.66 11.80 3.57
N ALA A 127 -8.67 12.39 4.22
CA ALA A 127 -9.40 13.55 3.72
C ALA A 127 -8.49 14.73 3.32
N ASP A 128 -7.43 14.98 4.07
CA ASP A 128 -6.47 16.05 3.77
C ASP A 128 -5.75 15.86 2.44
N LEU A 129 -5.51 14.60 2.05
CA LEU A 129 -4.89 14.29 0.74
C LEU A 129 -5.89 14.44 -0.39
N VAL A 130 -7.16 14.09 -0.16
CA VAL A 130 -8.27 14.31 -1.11
C VAL A 130 -8.47 15.80 -1.36
N ALA A 131 -8.51 16.62 -0.31
CA ALA A 131 -8.75 18.07 -0.44
C ALA A 131 -7.58 18.82 -1.13
N ALA A 132 -6.38 18.25 -1.14
CA ALA A 132 -5.19 18.83 -1.73
C ALA A 132 -4.90 18.36 -3.18
N GLY A 133 -5.63 17.36 -3.67
CA GLY A 133 -5.50 16.79 -5.02
C GLY A 133 -6.41 17.45 -6.04
#